data_AF-A0A7S3WM39-F1
#
_entry.id   AF-A0A7S3WM39-F1
#
_cell.length_a   1.000
_cell.length_b   1.000
_cell.length_c   1.000
_cell.angle_alpha   90.00
_cell.angle_beta   90.00
_cell.angle_gamma   90.00
#
_symmetry.space_group_name_H-M   'P 1'
#
loop_
_entity.id
_entity.type
_entity.pdbx_description
1 polymer ?
#
loop_
_entity_poly.entity_id
_entity_poly.type
_entity_poly.pdbx_seq_one_letter_code
_entity_poly.pdbx_strand_id
1 'polypeptide(L)'
;HRIESECQIDWRPSAGRNAYHALQPFVFMRRSVDASTGPIAKVSCQLGKQFSVTGAEFRGPRGGFWVEKKLNTPEGGEEGEPCWLLVEGPGFGVEGPLL
;
A
#
# COMPACT_ATOMS: atom_id res chain seq x y z
N HIS A 1 17.36 -4.27 -36.77
CA HIS A 1 17.63 -3.36 -35.63
C HIS A 1 16.32 -3.09 -34.92
N ARG A 2 16.06 -3.80 -33.81
CA ARG A 2 14.83 -3.73 -33.02
C ARG A 2 15.10 -2.76 -31.88
N ILE A 3 14.39 -1.62 -31.87
CA ILE A 3 14.40 -0.70 -30.75
C ILE A 3 13.39 -1.28 -29.76
N GLU A 4 13.88 -1.89 -28.68
CA GLU A 4 13.05 -2.27 -27.55
C GLU A 4 12.78 -0.98 -26.77
N SER A 5 11.64 -0.36 -27.06
CA SER A 5 11.08 0.69 -26.24
C SER A 5 10.72 0.07 -24.89
N GLU A 6 11.65 0.13 -23.95
CA GLU A 6 11.39 -0.16 -22.54
C GLU A 6 10.23 0.74 -22.10
N CYS A 7 9.07 0.13 -21.84
CA CYS A 7 7.96 0.76 -21.14
C CYS A 7 8.44 1.11 -19.73
N GLN A 8 9.16 2.23 -19.62
CA GLN A 8 9.49 2.85 -18.36
C GLN A 8 8.19 3.46 -17.82
N ILE A 9 7.42 2.65 -17.09
CA ILE A 9 6.30 3.14 -16.28
C ILE A 9 6.92 4.06 -15.24
N ASP A 10 6.87 5.36 -15.50
CA ASP A 10 7.23 6.40 -14.54
C ASP A 10 6.21 6.35 -13.39
N TRP A 11 6.46 5.49 -12.40
CA TRP A 11 5.65 5.38 -11.18
C TRP A 11 5.99 6.54 -10.24
N ARG A 12 6.12 7.78 -10.71
CA ARG A 12 6.19 8.91 -9.79
C ARG A 12 4.78 9.17 -9.28
N PRO A 13 4.48 8.98 -7.98
CA PRO A 13 3.23 9.49 -7.44
C PRO A 13 3.31 11.02 -7.50
N SER A 14 2.66 11.59 -8.50
CA SER A 14 2.27 13.00 -8.50
C SER A 14 1.45 13.24 -7.24
N ALA A 15 1.82 14.27 -6.48
CA ALA A 15 1.09 14.74 -5.31
C ALA A 15 -0.43 14.64 -5.52
N GLY A 16 -1.13 13.78 -4.78
CA GLY A 16 -2.60 13.75 -4.79
C GLY A 16 -3.33 12.39 -4.77
N ARG A 17 -2.67 11.24 -4.60
CA ARG A 17 -3.42 9.99 -4.36
C ARG A 17 -3.89 9.92 -2.92
N ASN A 18 -5.13 10.35 -2.68
CA ASN A 18 -5.79 10.29 -1.37
C ASN A 18 -6.44 8.93 -1.08
N ALA A 19 -6.41 7.99 -2.04
CA ALA A 19 -7.02 6.68 -1.90
C ALA A 19 -6.35 5.61 -2.78
N TYR A 20 -6.44 4.35 -2.32
CA TYR A 20 -6.02 3.12 -3.01
C TYR A 20 -7.16 2.10 -3.02
N HIS A 21 -7.15 1.13 -3.92
CA HIS A 21 -8.23 0.13 -4.05
C HIS A 21 -7.67 -1.29 -3.99
N ALA A 22 -8.20 -2.12 -3.10
CA ALA A 22 -7.75 -3.50 -2.97
C ALA A 22 -7.90 -4.28 -4.28
N LEU A 23 -6.78 -4.68 -4.90
CA LEU A 23 -6.80 -5.57 -6.07
C LEU A 23 -6.90 -7.05 -5.67
N GLN A 24 -6.87 -7.33 -4.37
CA GLN A 24 -6.95 -8.66 -3.79
C GLN A 24 -7.97 -8.69 -2.64
N PRO A 25 -8.51 -9.86 -2.25
CA PRO A 25 -9.41 -9.99 -1.09
C PRO A 25 -8.69 -9.87 0.27
N PHE A 26 -7.49 -9.30 0.27
CA PHE A 26 -6.67 -9.05 1.45
C PHE A 26 -5.68 -7.92 1.18
N VAL A 27 -5.16 -7.35 2.26
CA VAL A 27 -4.07 -6.35 2.24
C VAL A 27 -3.02 -6.74 3.26
N PHE A 28 -1.78 -6.30 3.04
CA PHE A 28 -0.75 -6.36 4.07
C PHE A 28 -0.68 -5.03 4.80
N MET A 29 -0.74 -5.09 6.12
CA MET A 29 -0.70 -3.90 6.96
C MET A 29 0.32 -4.03 8.09
N ARG A 30 0.88 -2.90 8.50
CA ARG A 30 1.63 -2.75 9.75
C ARG A 30 0.83 -1.82 10.66
N ARG A 31 0.49 -2.29 11.86
CA ARG A 31 -0.12 -1.45 12.91
C ARG A 31 1.02 -0.87 13.74
N SER A 32 1.52 0.28 13.30
CA SER A 32 2.65 0.97 13.92
C SER A 32 2.63 2.42 13.50
N VAL A 33 2.99 3.31 14.44
CA VAL A 33 3.28 4.71 14.13
C VAL A 33 4.49 4.81 13.20
N ASP A 34 5.51 4.00 13.47
CA ASP A 34 6.74 3.96 12.68
C ASP A 34 6.64 2.89 11.59
N ALA A 35 6.70 3.33 10.34
CA ALA A 35 6.61 2.48 9.14
C ALA A 35 7.68 1.39 9.08
N SER A 36 8.83 1.58 9.73
CA SER A 36 9.97 0.67 9.71
C SER A 36 9.84 -0.48 10.71
N THR A 37 8.97 -0.34 11.72
CA THR A 37 8.82 -1.28 12.82
C THR A 37 7.45 -1.97 12.82
N GLY A 38 7.32 -3.02 13.65
CA GLY A 38 6.08 -3.76 13.83
C GLY A 38 5.88 -4.94 12.88
N PRO A 39 5.02 -5.91 13.27
CA PRO A 39 4.73 -7.08 12.46
C PRO A 39 3.90 -6.71 11.22
N ILE A 40 4.17 -7.39 10.11
CA ILE A 40 3.29 -7.35 8.92
C ILE A 40 2.16 -8.35 9.14
N ALA A 41 0.92 -7.87 9.13
CA ALA A 41 -0.27 -8.69 9.18
C ALA A 41 -0.96 -8.73 7.81
N LYS A 42 -1.41 -9.93 7.39
CA LYS A 42 -2.30 -10.09 6.25
C LYS A 42 -3.74 -9.98 6.75
N VAL A 43 -4.49 -9.00 6.27
CA VAL A 43 -5.86 -8.73 6.73
C VAL A 43 -6.82 -8.88 5.56
N SER A 44 -7.89 -9.64 5.77
CA SER A 44 -8.94 -9.81 4.78
C SER A 44 -9.66 -8.49 4.51
N CYS A 45 -10.03 -8.27 3.26
CA CYS A 45 -10.83 -7.12 2.87
C CYS A 45 -11.72 -7.48 1.67
N GLN A 46 -12.70 -6.62 1.39
CA GLN A 46 -13.47 -6.76 0.17
C GLN A 46 -12.58 -6.40 -1.03
N LEU A 47 -12.66 -7.21 -2.09
CA LEU A 47 -12.03 -6.85 -3.36
C LEU A 47 -12.60 -5.50 -3.85
N GLY A 48 -11.75 -4.61 -4.31
CA GLY A 48 -12.11 -3.24 -4.68
C GLY A 48 -12.33 -2.30 -3.48
N LYS A 49 -12.12 -2.75 -2.23
CA LYS A 49 -12.24 -1.87 -1.06
C LYS A 49 -11.31 -0.67 -1.19
N GLN A 50 -11.86 0.52 -0.99
CA GLN A 50 -11.09 1.76 -1.00
C GLN A 50 -10.45 2.00 0.37
N PHE A 51 -9.15 2.31 0.37
CA PHE A 51 -8.42 2.76 1.55
C PHE A 51 -8.04 4.22 1.38
N SER A 52 -8.54 5.08 2.27
CA SER A 52 -8.10 6.47 2.32
C SER A 52 -6.72 6.54 2.96
N VAL A 53 -5.82 7.32 2.38
CA VAL A 53 -4.42 7.48 2.85
C VAL A 53 -4.12 8.92 3.19
N THR A 54 -3.10 9.14 4.01
CA THR A 54 -2.65 10.50 4.41
C THR A 54 -1.74 11.15 3.37
N GLY A 55 -1.16 10.35 2.48
CA GLY A 55 -0.09 10.76 1.56
C GLY A 55 1.31 10.54 2.12
N ALA A 56 1.46 10.06 3.36
CA ALA A 56 2.75 9.62 3.86
C ALA A 56 3.15 8.29 3.22
N GLU A 57 4.40 8.23 2.78
CA GLU A 57 4.97 7.13 2.00
C GLU A 57 6.24 6.61 2.68
N PHE A 58 6.44 5.31 2.63
CA PHE A 58 7.64 4.67 3.17
C PHE A 58 8.13 3.56 2.24
N ARG A 59 9.43 3.57 1.93
CA ARG A 59 10.11 2.48 1.23
C ARG A 59 10.87 1.63 2.23
N GLY A 60 10.40 0.40 2.41
CA GLY A 60 11.04 -0.58 3.27
C GLY A 60 12.39 -1.05 2.73
N PRO A 61 13.27 -1.59 3.60
CA PRO A 61 14.63 -2.00 3.23
C PRO A 61 14.69 -3.14 2.20
N ARG A 62 13.57 -3.84 1.96
CA ARG A 62 13.43 -4.87 0.93
C ARG A 62 12.72 -4.37 -0.33
N GLY A 63 12.58 -3.06 -0.52
CA GLY A 63 11.93 -2.47 -1.70
C GLY A 63 10.41 -2.44 -1.66
N GLY A 64 9.77 -2.76 -0.53
CA GLY A 64 8.32 -2.61 -0.38
C GLY A 64 7.90 -1.15 -0.24
N PHE A 65 6.91 -0.69 -1.01
CA PHE A 65 6.29 0.61 -0.94
C PHE A 65 5.05 0.57 -0.05
N TRP A 66 5.05 1.39 1.00
CA TRP A 66 4.01 1.47 2.02
C TRP A 66 3.39 2.86 2.04
N VAL A 67 2.10 2.92 2.34
CA VAL A 67 1.35 4.17 2.49
C VAL A 67 0.60 4.19 3.81
N GLU A 68 0.58 5.34 4.48
CA GLU A 68 -0.14 5.47 5.75
C GLU A 68 -1.65 5.63 5.52
N LYS A 69 -2.45 4.79 6.18
CA LYS A 69 -3.91 4.84 6.15
C LYS A 69 -4.41 5.99 7.02
N LYS A 70 -5.41 6.72 6.51
CA LYS A 70 -6.11 7.76 7.27
C LYS A 70 -7.06 7.15 8.31
N LEU A 71 -6.85 7.53 9.58
CA LEU A 71 -7.55 6.96 10.75
C LEU A 71 -9.05 7.30 10.82
N ASN A 72 -9.46 8.43 10.26
CA ASN A 72 -10.82 8.96 10.42
C ASN A 72 -11.85 8.40 9.42
N THR A 73 -11.62 7.21 8.86
CA THR A 73 -12.58 6.61 7.93
C THR A 73 -13.48 5.64 8.70
N PRO A 74 -14.80 5.89 8.82
CA PRO A 74 -15.71 5.16 9.72
C PRO A 74 -15.97 3.69 9.33
N GLU A 75 -15.21 3.12 8.40
CA GLU A 75 -15.38 1.75 7.92
C GLU A 75 -14.70 0.74 8.85
N GLY A 76 -15.36 0.50 9.98
CA GLY A 76 -15.28 -0.75 10.74
C GLY A 76 -14.04 -0.92 11.61
N GLY A 77 -14.21 -0.57 12.89
CA GLY A 77 -13.45 -1.18 13.98
C GLY A 77 -12.36 -0.28 14.55
N GLU A 78 -12.71 0.33 15.69
CA GLU A 78 -11.83 0.95 16.69
C GLU A 78 -11.19 2.28 16.25
N GLU A 79 -11.25 3.31 17.10
CA GLU A 79 -10.45 4.54 16.98
C GLU A 79 -8.99 4.11 16.83
N GLY A 80 -8.51 4.07 15.58
CA GLY A 80 -7.43 3.18 15.21
C GLY A 80 -6.06 3.78 15.42
N GLU A 81 -5.10 2.96 15.83
CA GLU A 81 -3.68 3.29 15.77
C GLU A 81 -3.24 3.51 14.31
N PRO A 82 -2.27 4.41 14.05
CA PRO A 82 -1.71 4.62 12.72
C PRO A 82 -1.26 3.29 12.12
N CYS A 83 -1.60 3.09 10.86
CA CYS A 83 -1.25 1.86 10.16
C CYS A 83 -0.80 2.13 8.73
N TRP A 84 0.13 1.30 8.29
CA TRP A 84 0.75 1.36 6.98
C TRP A 84 0.26 0.20 6.13
N LEU A 85 -0.10 0.48 4.88
CA LEU A 85 -0.58 -0.47 3.89
C LEU A 85 0.51 -0.70 2.86
N LEU A 86 0.81 -1.96 2.55
CA LEU A 86 1.76 -2.30 1.49
C LEU A 86 1.09 -2.21 0.13
N VAL A 87 1.58 -1.32 -0.72
CA VAL A 87 1.09 -1.11 -2.09
C VAL A 87 1.88 -1.90 -3.11
N GLU A 88 3.20 -2.01 -2.94
CA GLU A 88 4.06 -2.75 -3.85
C GLU A 88 5.19 -3.40 -3.05
N GLY A 89 5.69 -4.57 -3.43
CA GLY A 89 6.92 -5.08 -2.86
C GLY A 89 7.30 -6.47 -3.34
N PRO A 90 8.60 -6.79 -3.40
CA PRO A 90 9.06 -8.11 -3.81
C PRO A 90 8.71 -9.16 -2.74
N GLY A 91 8.30 -10.35 -3.20
CA GLY A 91 8.15 -11.52 -2.33
C GLY A 91 6.73 -11.92 -1.93
N PHE A 92 5.68 -11.31 -2.50
CA PHE A 92 4.30 -11.73 -2.27
C PHE A 92 3.74 -12.68 -3.35
N GLY A 93 4.57 -13.08 -4.32
CA GLY A 93 4.16 -14.00 -5.40
C GLY A 93 3.16 -13.41 -6.38
N VAL A 94 3.05 -12.08 -6.42
CA VAL A 94 2.18 -11.34 -7.33
C VAL A 94 3.07 -10.35 -8.09
N GLU A 95 3.09 -10.45 -9.42
CA GLU A 95 3.69 -9.42 -10.25
C GLU A 95 2.73 -8.23 -10.28
N GLY A 96 3.15 -7.10 -9.71
CA GLY A 96 2.43 -5.84 -9.81
C GLY A 96 1.88 -5.28 -8.49
N PRO A 97 1.10 -4.18 -8.57
CA PRO A 97 0.57 -3.49 -7.41
C PRO A 97 -0.37 -4.41 -6.61
N LEU A 98 -0.17 -4.44 -5.30
CA LEU A 98 -0.97 -5.19 -4.32
C LEU A 98 -2.19 -4.38 -3.85
N LEU A 99 -2.21 -3.07 -4.15
CA LEU A 99 -3.24 -2.07 -3.83
C LEU A 99 -3.38 -1.03 -4.95
#